data_AF-A0AAU3LC42-F1
#
_entry.id   AF-A0AAU3LC42-F1
#
_cell.length_a   1.000
_cell.length_b   1.000
_cell.length_c   1.000
_cell.angle_alpha   90.00
_cell.angle_beta   90.00
_cell.angle_gamma   90.00
#
_symmetry.space_group_name_H-M   'P 1'
#
loop_
_entity.id
_entity.type
_entity.pdbx_description
1 polymer ?
#
loop_
_entity_poly.entity_id
_entity_poly.type
_entity_poly.pdbx_seq_one_letter_code
_entity_poly.pdbx_strand_id
1 'polypeptide(L)'
;MITPWRRAVAYAATVTLASLAVQAVVGFLMLIASGHTFGDLADFYGADALLFALCAVIVLSVARLWLPALSQWRTAVLDATVYTVVLLVVSVATSLGDGFGEAVDYGFITLTLGLFTLQIPAALAACALSYGRLVPVAKIDRASMNAAK
;
A
#
# COMPACT_ATOMS: atom_id res chain seq x y z
N MET A 1 -6.52 -21.78 -4.22
CA MET A 1 -7.82 -21.07 -4.37
C MET A 1 -7.52 -19.71 -4.96
N ILE A 2 -8.16 -19.34 -6.07
CA ILE A 2 -7.90 -18.05 -6.74
C ILE A 2 -8.80 -17.00 -6.10
N THR A 3 -8.20 -15.94 -5.56
CA THR A 3 -8.93 -14.79 -5.01
C THR A 3 -9.70 -14.12 -6.16
N PRO A 4 -11.01 -13.85 -6.04
CA PRO A 4 -11.74 -13.17 -7.11
C PRO A 4 -11.18 -11.77 -7.33
N TRP A 5 -10.96 -11.39 -8.60
CA TRP A 5 -10.23 -10.17 -8.97
C TRP A 5 -10.75 -8.90 -8.30
N ARG A 6 -12.09 -8.74 -8.20
CA ARG A 6 -12.73 -7.59 -7.55
C ARG A 6 -12.31 -7.42 -6.09
N ARG A 7 -12.10 -8.53 -5.36
CA ARG A 7 -11.66 -8.49 -3.97
C ARG A 7 -10.18 -8.16 -3.86
N ALA A 8 -9.35 -8.69 -4.77
CA ALA A 8 -7.93 -8.36 -4.82
C ALA A 8 -7.72 -6.86 -5.10
N VAL A 9 -8.44 -6.29 -6.06
CA VAL A 9 -8.37 -4.85 -6.38
C VAL A 9 -8.91 -4.00 -5.23
N ALA A 10 -10.06 -4.36 -4.65
CA ALA A 10 -10.60 -3.62 -3.52
C ALA A 10 -9.68 -3.66 -2.29
N TYR A 11 -9.00 -4.80 -2.06
CA TYR A 11 -7.97 -4.94 -1.05
C TYR A 11 -6.79 -3.99 -1.34
N ALA A 12 -6.20 -4.10 -2.53
CA ALA A 12 -5.05 -3.29 -2.92
C ALA A 12 -5.35 -1.79 -2.85
N ALA A 13 -6.51 -1.35 -3.37
CA ALA A 13 -6.95 0.03 -3.28
C ALA A 13 -7.14 0.50 -1.83
N THR A 14 -7.65 -0.36 -0.94
CA THR A 14 -7.80 0.00 0.48
C THR A 14 -6.44 0.20 1.15
N VAL A 15 -5.49 -0.70 0.91
CA VAL A 15 -4.13 -0.60 1.46
C VAL A 15 -3.44 0.68 0.96
N THR A 16 -3.49 0.93 -0.35
CA THR A 16 -2.84 2.08 -0.97
C THR A 16 -3.46 3.39 -0.53
N LEU A 17 -4.79 3.52 -0.55
CA LEU A 17 -5.45 4.77 -0.18
C LEU A 17 -5.35 5.05 1.31
N ALA A 18 -5.45 4.04 2.17
CA ALA A 18 -5.32 4.24 3.62
C ALA A 18 -3.91 4.67 4.01
N SER A 19 -2.88 4.08 3.42
CA SER A 19 -1.49 4.48 3.67
C SER A 19 -1.17 5.88 3.16
N LEU A 20 -1.65 6.25 1.97
CA LEU A 20 -1.52 7.62 1.44
C LEU A 20 -2.28 8.64 2.29
N ALA A 21 -3.47 8.29 2.79
CA ALA A 21 -4.21 9.18 3.69
C ALA A 21 -3.43 9.43 4.99
N VAL A 22 -2.82 8.39 5.58
CA VAL A 22 -1.96 8.56 6.76
C VAL A 22 -0.76 9.44 6.45
N GLN A 23 -0.07 9.19 5.33
CA GLN A 23 1.05 10.02 4.89
C GLN A 23 0.65 11.49 4.77
N ALA A 24 -0.47 11.77 4.10
CA ALA A 24 -0.96 13.13 3.90
C ALA A 24 -1.28 13.83 5.22
N VAL A 25 -1.93 13.13 6.16
CA VAL A 25 -2.24 13.68 7.50
C VAL A 25 -0.97 13.95 8.29
N VAL A 26 -0.04 12.99 8.36
CA VAL A 26 1.20 13.16 9.13
C VAL A 26 2.09 14.24 8.50
N GLY A 27 2.21 14.25 7.17
CA GLY A 27 2.94 15.29 6.43
C GLY A 27 2.35 16.67 6.67
N PHE A 28 1.02 16.80 6.68
CA PHE A 28 0.35 18.05 7.01
C PHE A 28 0.61 18.52 8.44
N LEU A 29 0.61 17.61 9.41
CA LEU A 29 0.94 17.93 10.81
C LEU A 29 2.40 18.37 10.96
N MET A 30 3.33 17.70 10.28
CA MET A 30 4.74 18.09 10.26
C MET A 30 4.96 19.46 9.63
N LEU A 31 4.24 19.76 8.54
CA LEU A 31 4.26 21.08 7.91
C LEU A 31 3.87 22.17 8.89
N ILE A 32 2.71 22.02 9.55
CA ILE A 32 2.23 22.97 10.57
C ILE A 32 3.27 23.16 11.67
N ALA A 33 3.88 22.08 12.16
CA ALA A 33 4.88 22.13 13.22
C ALA A 33 6.18 22.83 12.78
N SER A 34 6.53 22.73 11.50
CA SER A 34 7.78 23.25 10.95
C SER A 34 7.73 24.74 10.56
N GLY A 35 6.53 25.31 10.36
CA GLY A 35 6.36 26.69 9.90
C GLY A 35 6.71 26.95 8.43
N HIS A 36 7.02 25.90 7.65
CA HIS A 36 7.25 26.00 6.20
C HIS A 36 5.95 26.16 5.40
N THR A 37 6.08 26.55 4.12
CA THR A 37 4.94 26.81 3.24
C THR A 37 4.49 25.51 2.55
N PHE A 38 3.19 25.37 2.27
CA PHE A 38 2.59 24.16 1.71
C PHE A 38 3.21 23.73 0.36
N GLY A 39 3.70 24.67 -0.45
CA GLY A 39 4.31 24.40 -1.76
C GLY A 39 5.54 23.48 -1.69
N ASP A 40 6.48 23.76 -0.78
CA ASP A 40 7.73 22.99 -0.66
C ASP A 40 7.49 21.52 -0.27
N LEU A 41 6.48 21.26 0.57
CA LEU A 41 6.11 19.90 0.95
C LEU A 41 5.26 19.22 -0.14
N ALA A 42 4.35 19.96 -0.78
CA ALA A 42 3.49 19.40 -1.83
C ALA A 42 4.29 18.96 -3.06
N ASP A 43 5.32 19.71 -3.44
CA ASP A 43 6.21 19.33 -4.54
C ASP A 43 7.00 18.06 -4.21
N PHE A 44 7.36 17.88 -2.94
CA PHE A 44 8.14 16.74 -2.48
C PHE A 44 7.31 15.45 -2.25
N TYR A 45 6.05 15.58 -1.82
CA TYR A 45 5.17 14.44 -1.53
C TYR A 45 4.15 14.13 -2.65
N GLY A 46 3.87 15.09 -3.53
CA GLY A 46 2.75 15.05 -4.46
C GLY A 46 3.08 14.65 -5.90
N ALA A 47 4.28 14.93 -6.38
CA ALA A 47 4.64 14.78 -7.80
C ALA A 47 4.40 13.34 -8.32
N ASP A 48 4.75 12.35 -7.51
CA ASP A 48 4.72 10.93 -7.92
C ASP A 48 3.61 10.11 -7.25
N ALA A 49 2.80 10.73 -6.39
CA ALA A 49 1.81 10.03 -5.56
C ALA A 49 0.76 9.27 -6.38
N LEU A 50 0.33 9.84 -7.52
CA LEU A 50 -0.65 9.22 -8.41
C LEU A 50 -0.06 8.01 -9.15
N LEU A 51 1.16 8.15 -9.69
CA LEU A 51 1.85 7.07 -10.37
C LEU A 51 2.13 5.91 -9.41
N PHE A 52 2.62 6.26 -8.22
CA PHE A 52 2.82 5.31 -7.14
C PHE A 52 1.52 4.58 -6.78
N ALA A 53 0.42 5.31 -6.57
CA ALA A 53 -0.87 4.72 -6.21
C ALA A 53 -1.34 3.72 -7.27
N LEU A 54 -1.24 4.09 -8.55
CA LEU A 54 -1.62 3.23 -9.66
C LEU A 54 -0.77 1.95 -9.71
N CYS A 55 0.56 2.09 -9.65
CA CYS A 55 1.49 0.97 -9.65
C CYS A 55 1.27 0.04 -8.45
N ALA A 56 1.09 0.59 -7.24
CA ALA A 56 0.86 -0.18 -6.03
C ALA A 56 -0.44 -1.00 -6.13
N VAL A 57 -1.53 -0.39 -6.61
CA VAL A 57 -2.80 -1.10 -6.80
C VAL A 57 -2.65 -2.25 -7.79
N ILE A 58 -1.99 -2.02 -8.93
CA ILE A 58 -1.78 -3.04 -9.96
C ILE A 58 -0.93 -4.19 -9.40
N VAL A 59 0.24 -3.88 -8.84
CA VAL A 59 1.20 -4.89 -8.38
C VAL A 59 0.65 -5.71 -7.23
N LEU A 60 -0.01 -5.09 -6.25
CA LEU A 60 -0.63 -5.82 -5.13
C LEU A 60 -1.82 -6.68 -5.61
N SER A 61 -2.61 -6.18 -6.55
CA SER A 61 -3.70 -6.97 -7.14
C SER A 61 -3.16 -8.21 -7.84
N VAL A 62 -2.10 -8.07 -8.63
CA VAL A 62 -1.41 -9.19 -9.28
C VAL A 62 -0.82 -10.13 -8.23
N ALA A 63 -0.13 -9.62 -7.20
CA ALA A 63 0.42 -10.45 -6.14
C ALA A 63 -0.66 -11.32 -5.47
N ARG A 64 -1.85 -10.78 -5.17
CA ARG A 64 -2.95 -11.53 -4.54
C ARG A 64 -3.71 -12.46 -5.48
N LEU A 65 -3.60 -12.26 -6.79
CA LEU A 65 -4.12 -13.18 -7.79
C LEU A 65 -3.23 -14.41 -7.96
N TRP A 66 -1.91 -14.26 -7.76
CA TRP A 66 -0.92 -15.30 -8.03
C TRP A 66 -0.43 -16.02 -6.76
N LEU A 67 -0.42 -15.34 -5.61
CA LEU A 67 0.07 -15.91 -4.36
C LEU A 67 -1.06 -16.58 -3.56
N PRO A 68 -0.78 -17.72 -2.90
CA PRO A 68 -1.73 -18.36 -2.01
C PRO A 68 -2.01 -17.49 -0.79
N ALA A 69 -3.20 -17.66 -0.21
CA ALA A 69 -3.55 -17.07 1.08
C ALA A 69 -2.71 -17.72 2.19
N LEU A 70 -1.73 -16.99 2.71
CA LEU A 70 -0.94 -17.36 3.88
C LEU A 70 -1.65 -16.89 5.15
N SER A 71 -1.09 -17.17 6.34
CA SER A 71 -1.60 -16.58 7.58
C SER A 71 -1.62 -15.05 7.50
N GLN A 72 -2.53 -14.42 8.25
CA GLN A 72 -2.79 -12.97 8.21
C GLN A 72 -1.49 -12.13 8.25
N TRP A 73 -0.63 -12.38 9.23
CA TRP A 73 0.62 -11.62 9.40
C TRP A 73 1.66 -11.93 8.32
N ARG A 74 1.72 -13.16 7.79
CA ARG A 74 2.62 -13.50 6.68
C ARG A 74 2.20 -12.78 5.40
N THR A 75 0.90 -12.75 5.13
CA THR A 75 0.34 -12.00 3.99
C THR A 75 0.61 -10.50 4.16
N ALA A 76 0.36 -9.95 5.35
CA ALA A 76 0.55 -8.54 5.62
C ALA A 76 2.02 -8.10 5.46
N VAL A 77 2.97 -8.86 6.00
CA VAL A 77 4.40 -8.58 5.84
C VAL A 77 4.80 -8.64 4.36
N LEU A 78 4.40 -9.69 3.64
CA LEU A 78 4.74 -9.83 2.23
C LEU A 78 4.17 -8.66 1.40
N ASP A 79 2.89 -8.33 1.57
CA ASP A 79 2.25 -7.25 0.82
C ASP A 79 2.82 -5.88 1.20
N ALA A 80 3.17 -5.65 2.47
CA ALA A 80 3.87 -4.44 2.88
C ALA A 80 5.27 -4.36 2.25
N THR A 81 6.01 -5.47 2.17
CA THR A 81 7.31 -5.52 1.47
C THR A 81 7.14 -5.21 -0.02
N VAL A 82 6.15 -5.80 -0.68
CA VAL A 82 5.85 -5.52 -2.10
C VAL A 82 5.49 -4.05 -2.29
N TYR A 83 4.64 -3.49 -1.43
CA TYR A 83 4.30 -2.07 -1.44
C TYR A 83 5.54 -1.18 -1.32
N THR A 84 6.44 -1.48 -0.37
CA THR A 84 7.69 -0.73 -0.17
C THR A 84 8.61 -0.82 -1.39
N VAL A 85 8.71 -2.00 -2.02
CA VAL A 85 9.49 -2.16 -3.27
C VAL A 85 8.89 -1.34 -4.40
N VAL A 86 7.57 -1.32 -4.54
CA VAL A 86 6.91 -0.48 -5.56
C VAL A 86 7.18 1.00 -5.30
N LEU A 87 7.11 1.45 -4.04
CA LEU A 87 7.43 2.82 -3.66
C LEU A 87 8.86 3.19 -4.06
N LEU A 88 9.82 2.32 -3.76
CA LEU A 88 11.22 2.51 -4.14
C LEU A 88 11.38 2.58 -5.67
N VAL A 89 10.84 1.60 -6.39
CA VAL A 89 10.99 1.52 -7.85
C VAL A 89 10.36 2.73 -8.55
N VAL A 90 9.17 3.14 -8.12
CA VAL A 90 8.51 4.33 -8.69
C VAL A 90 9.33 5.58 -8.42
N SER A 91 9.80 5.77 -7.18
CA SER A 91 10.59 6.95 -6.80
C SER A 91 11.92 7.03 -7.57
N VAL A 92 12.61 5.89 -7.75
CA VAL A 92 13.83 5.84 -8.56
C VAL A 92 13.51 6.13 -10.02
N ALA A 93 12.45 5.53 -10.56
CA ALA A 93 12.08 5.70 -11.97
C ALA A 93 11.73 7.14 -12.33
N THR A 94 11.06 7.88 -11.44
CA THR A 94 10.65 9.27 -11.67
C THR A 94 11.81 10.26 -11.59
N SER A 95 12.88 9.91 -10.88
CA SER A 95 14.09 10.73 -10.69
C SER A 95 15.25 10.37 -11.64
N LEU A 96 15.07 9.39 -12.54
CA LEU A 96 16.12 8.99 -13.50
C LEU A 96 16.60 10.13 -14.41
N GLY A 97 15.78 11.17 -14.60
CA GLY A 97 16.13 12.35 -15.40
C GLY A 97 17.28 13.18 -14.80
N ASP A 98 17.46 13.10 -13.48
CA ASP A 98 18.48 13.87 -12.74
C ASP A 98 19.81 13.11 -12.66
N GLY A 99 19.78 11.79 -12.90
CA GLY A 99 20.96 10.93 -13.00
C GLY A 99 20.83 9.68 -12.13
N PHE A 100 21.56 8.62 -12.49
CA PHE A 100 21.41 7.32 -11.81
C PHE A 100 21.75 7.35 -10.31
N GLY A 101 22.78 8.09 -9.91
CA GLY A 101 23.17 8.21 -8.50
C GLY A 101 22.09 8.94 -7.69
N GLU A 102 21.69 10.12 -8.17
CA GLU A 102 20.67 10.95 -7.54
C GLU A 102 19.31 10.24 -7.46
N ALA A 103 18.96 9.46 -8.48
CA ALA A 103 17.72 8.69 -8.50
C ALA A 103 17.66 7.62 -7.40
N VAL A 104 18.77 6.91 -7.18
CA VAL A 104 18.87 5.91 -6.11
C VAL A 104 18.79 6.58 -4.74
N ASP A 105 19.51 7.68 -4.55
CA ASP A 105 19.49 8.44 -3.29
C ASP A 105 18.07 8.97 -2.99
N TYR A 106 17.40 9.54 -4.01
CA TYR A 106 16.02 9.99 -3.92
C TYR A 106 15.07 8.86 -3.51
N GLY A 107 15.23 7.67 -4.12
CA GLY A 107 14.45 6.49 -3.75
C GLY A 107 14.57 6.10 -2.27
N PHE A 108 15.79 6.10 -1.73
CA PHE A 108 16.02 5.79 -0.31
C PHE A 108 15.58 6.90 0.65
N ILE A 109 15.72 8.16 0.25
CA ILE A 109 15.15 9.31 0.98
C ILE A 109 13.64 9.14 1.08
N THR A 110 12.96 8.83 -0.03
CA THR A 110 11.51 8.61 -0.06
C THR A 110 11.08 7.46 0.84
N LEU A 111 11.82 6.34 0.88
CA LEU A 111 11.52 5.26 1.83
C LEU A 111 11.67 5.70 3.29
N THR A 112 12.72 6.46 3.60
CA THR A 112 12.97 6.99 4.95
C THR A 112 11.82 7.89 5.39
N LEU A 113 11.36 8.77 4.49
CA LEU A 113 10.19 9.62 4.73
C LEU A 113 8.91 8.81 4.84
N GLY A 114 8.75 7.75 4.04
CA GLY A 114 7.63 6.82 4.16
C GLY A 114 7.54 6.14 5.54
N LEU A 115 8.67 5.99 6.24
CA LEU A 115 8.69 5.54 7.63
C LEU A 115 8.30 6.68 8.59
N PHE A 116 8.87 7.88 8.45
CA PHE A 116 8.59 9.01 9.34
C PHE A 116 7.17 9.56 9.20
N THR A 117 6.61 9.54 8.00
CA THR A 117 5.22 9.91 7.70
C THR A 117 4.22 8.80 8.01
N LEU A 118 4.71 7.67 8.55
CA LEU A 118 3.93 6.48 8.89
C LEU A 118 3.22 5.82 7.69
N GLN A 119 3.55 6.16 6.45
CA GLN A 119 2.98 5.56 5.25
C GLN A 119 3.21 4.04 5.19
N ILE A 120 4.47 3.61 5.38
CA ILE A 120 4.84 2.17 5.33
C ILE A 120 4.25 1.40 6.52
N PRO A 121 4.35 1.88 7.78
CA PRO A 121 3.62 1.29 8.91
C PRO A 121 2.10 1.20 8.68
N ALA A 122 1.49 2.25 8.12
CA ALA A 122 0.07 2.26 7.82
C ALA A 122 -0.30 1.24 6.74
N ALA A 123 0.54 1.06 5.72
CA ALA A 123 0.35 0.02 4.71
C ALA A 123 0.36 -1.38 5.34
N LEU A 124 1.33 -1.68 6.22
CA LEU A 124 1.37 -2.94 6.97
C LEU A 124 0.11 -3.17 7.81
N ALA A 125 -0.32 -2.15 8.56
CA ALA A 125 -1.55 -2.20 9.35
C ALA A 125 -2.78 -2.42 8.48
N ALA A 126 -2.89 -1.68 7.37
CA ALA A 126 -3.99 -1.83 6.42
C ALA A 126 -4.01 -3.22 5.79
N CYS A 127 -2.86 -3.80 5.44
CA CYS A 127 -2.76 -5.17 4.94
C CYS A 127 -3.28 -6.18 5.97
N ALA A 128 -2.90 -6.03 7.24
CA ALA A 128 -3.35 -6.92 8.31
C ALA A 128 -4.86 -6.79 8.58
N LEU A 129 -5.40 -5.57 8.61
CA LEU A 129 -6.80 -5.29 8.91
C LEU A 129 -7.74 -5.69 7.76
N SER A 130 -7.28 -5.57 6.51
CA SER A 130 -8.09 -5.90 5.33
C SER A 130 -7.97 -7.36 4.88
N TYR A 131 -7.18 -8.18 5.58
CA TYR A 131 -6.97 -9.61 5.28
C TYR A 131 -8.27 -10.41 5.13
N GLY A 132 -9.30 -10.11 5.94
CA GLY A 132 -10.61 -10.78 5.85
C GLY A 132 -11.28 -10.66 4.47
N ARG A 133 -10.92 -9.67 3.65
CA ARG A 133 -11.42 -9.53 2.27
C ARG A 133 -10.83 -10.55 1.30
N LEU A 134 -9.66 -11.10 1.62
CA LEU A 134 -8.98 -12.11 0.79
C LEU A 134 -9.51 -13.52 1.05
N VAL A 135 -10.06 -13.77 2.24
CA VAL A 135 -10.59 -15.09 2.61
C VAL A 135 -12.01 -15.28 2.04
N PRO A 136 -12.27 -16.38 1.31
CA PRO A 136 -13.63 -16.75 0.94
C PRO A 136 -14.43 -17.11 2.20
N VAL A 137 -15.46 -16.35 2.53
CA VAL A 137 -16.45 -16.77 3.52
C VAL A 137 -17.23 -17.91 2.89
N ALA A 138 -17.07 -19.13 3.42
CA ALA A 138 -17.94 -20.24 3.06
C ALA A 138 -19.38 -19.81 3.38
N LYS A 139 -20.25 -19.76 2.37
CA LYS A 139 -21.69 -19.66 2.62
C LYS A 139 -22.06 -20.93 3.39
N ILE A 140 -22.33 -20.80 4.69
CA ILE A 140 -22.97 -21.86 5.45
C ILE A 140 -24.39 -21.95 4.86
N ASP A 141 -24.61 -22.97 4.04
CA ASP A 141 -25.89 -23.18 3.40
C ASP A 141 -26.87 -23.66 4.49
N ARG A 142 -27.83 -22.81 4.87
CA ARG A 142 -28.81 -23.11 5.93
C ARG A 142 -29.62 -24.39 5.64
N ALA A 143 -29.62 -24.86 4.39
CA ALA A 143 -30.24 -26.11 3.97
C ALA A 143 -29.62 -27.36 4.66
N SER A 144 -28.31 -27.37 4.94
CA SER A 144 -27.67 -28.54 5.57
C SER A 144 -27.91 -28.63 7.08
N MET A 145 -28.29 -27.52 7.73
CA MET A 145 -28.64 -27.50 9.15
C MET A 145 -30.04 -28.05 9.45
N ASN A 146 -30.96 -27.99 8.48
CA ASN A 146 -32.33 -28.49 8.64
C ASN A 146 -32.49 -29.97 8.27
N ALA A 147 -31.52 -30.58 7.57
CA ALA A 147 -31.52 -32.01 7.25
C ALA A 147 -30.94 -32.89 8.38
N ALA A 148 -30.45 -32.26 9.46
CA ALA A 148 -29.86 -32.92 10.63
C ALA A 148 -30.79 -32.93 11.87
N LYS A 149 -32.06 -32.57 11.69
CA LYS A 149 -33.13 -32.70 12.70
C LYS A 149 -34.17 -33.70 12.22
#